data_AF-A0A1I4T5Q5-F1
#
_entry.id   AF-A0A1I4T5Q5-F1
#
_cell.length_a   1.000
_cell.length_b   1.000
_cell.length_c   1.000
_cell.angle_alpha   90.00
_cell.angle_beta   90.00
_cell.angle_gamma   90.00
#
_symmetry.space_group_name_H-M   'P 1'
#
loop_
_entity.id
_entity.type
_entity.pdbx_description
1 polymer ?
#
loop_
_entity_poly.entity_id
_entity_poly.type
_entity_poly.pdbx_seq_one_letter_code
_entity_poly.pdbx_strand_id
1 'polypeptide(L)'
;MQVSKRVYNYRDRILCMSPEKRPDESADIISRSREYIGSVLDSIPDSLKDASSEVLVEFVCDELRKIPVPLLGSILAKAVEKRYGGEKANDNALYELGEMLQSMKDSDDDLQRELEKINIFLPEIMEAIAAQGQRIQDRDTPDLQVLNSTLDLKYPMNDNELRIILSNTGGSSVMVDEIFLEIEDWSPDTNIDFSMPAAPMQILFLKAELTVEKSEYPLFSLNSAQPRIFGERGDGTEMIVIQLSSLNNAGYNFRLKIPWQDLSTGNKGVLEHPASGEKPFELTFPYSPGWNQDIKIDSLLEREKIFYQMELKFRKILSILKDVYHSDENNTDRTNKELFDIGLSTGVNTYPNLDSMLSVFGPVFTELAPSDSKKEAEKLIEEIGTMLPQELQSF
;
A
#
# COMPACT_ATOMS: atom_id res chain seq x y z
N MET A 1 -67.08 52.22 -9.11
CA MET A 1 -67.12 50.87 -8.51
C MET A 1 -66.41 49.94 -9.49
N GLN A 2 -65.42 49.14 -9.06
CA GLN A 2 -64.32 48.49 -9.81
C GLN A 2 -63.01 49.31 -9.79
N VAL A 3 -61.79 48.79 -9.60
CA VAL A 3 -61.22 47.51 -9.14
C VAL A 3 -59.88 47.90 -8.48
N SER A 4 -59.58 47.39 -7.27
CA SER A 4 -58.23 47.51 -6.67
C SER A 4 -57.52 46.17 -6.77
N LYS A 5 -56.47 46.10 -7.61
CA LYS A 5 -55.47 45.03 -7.60
C LYS A 5 -54.15 45.65 -7.15
N ARG A 6 -53.70 45.33 -5.93
CA ARG A 6 -52.33 45.60 -5.48
C ARG A 6 -51.41 44.49 -5.99
N VAL A 7 -50.43 44.88 -6.80
CA VAL A 7 -49.26 44.07 -7.14
C VAL A 7 -48.17 44.43 -6.13
N TYR A 8 -47.74 43.47 -5.32
CA TYR A 8 -46.56 43.63 -4.46
C TYR A 8 -45.32 43.21 -5.26
N ASN A 9 -44.45 44.16 -5.59
CA ASN A 9 -43.11 43.89 -6.10
C ASN A 9 -42.20 43.47 -4.93
N TYR A 10 -41.84 42.19 -4.90
CA TYR A 10 -40.97 41.54 -3.91
C TYR A 10 -39.52 41.49 -4.43
N ARG A 11 -38.99 42.64 -4.87
CA ARG A 11 -37.60 42.79 -5.28
C ARG A 11 -37.13 44.14 -4.80
N ASP A 12 -36.48 44.13 -3.64
CA ASP A 12 -35.40 45.05 -3.22
C ASP A 12 -35.22 44.93 -1.71
N ARG A 13 -34.46 43.91 -1.31
CA ARG A 13 -33.69 43.80 -0.05
C ARG A 13 -33.02 42.42 0.01
N ILE A 14 -32.08 42.18 -0.90
CA ILE A 14 -31.02 41.20 -0.64
C ILE A 14 -29.88 42.02 -0.06
N LEU A 15 -29.82 42.05 1.27
CA LEU A 15 -28.59 42.36 1.98
C LEU A 15 -27.59 41.27 1.59
N CYS A 16 -26.56 41.64 0.84
CA CYS A 16 -25.37 40.83 0.66
C CYS A 16 -24.73 40.64 2.03
N MET A 17 -25.12 39.58 2.74
CA MET A 17 -24.21 38.93 3.66
C MET A 17 -23.27 38.10 2.79
N SER A 18 -22.05 38.60 2.62
CA SER A 18 -20.93 37.76 2.19
C SER A 18 -20.96 36.48 3.04
N PRO A 19 -20.79 35.28 2.47
CA PRO A 19 -20.64 34.10 3.30
C PRO A 19 -19.45 34.35 4.22
N GLU A 20 -19.69 34.43 5.53
CA GLU A 20 -18.63 34.34 6.51
C GLU A 20 -17.86 33.06 6.16
N LYS A 21 -16.59 33.20 5.79
CA LYS A 21 -15.67 32.07 5.69
C LYS A 21 -15.77 31.37 7.04
N ARG A 22 -16.36 30.17 7.07
CA ARG A 22 -16.18 29.27 8.20
C ARG A 22 -14.67 29.20 8.44
N PRO A 23 -14.19 29.33 9.69
CA PRO A 23 -12.78 29.05 9.98
C PRO A 23 -12.45 27.69 9.37
N ASP A 24 -11.26 27.57 8.79
CA ASP A 24 -10.81 26.36 8.11
C ASP A 24 -10.91 25.18 9.08
N GLU A 25 -11.98 24.39 8.99
CA GLU A 25 -12.27 23.27 9.92
C GLU A 25 -11.07 22.31 9.97
N SER A 26 -10.28 22.28 8.89
CA SER A 26 -9.03 21.52 8.77
C SER A 26 -7.93 21.96 9.74
N ALA A 27 -7.72 23.27 9.91
CA ALA A 27 -6.70 23.82 10.80
C ALA A 27 -7.04 23.58 12.28
N ASP A 28 -8.34 23.61 12.62
CA ASP A 28 -8.82 23.33 13.98
C ASP A 28 -8.64 21.84 14.36
N ILE A 29 -8.86 20.92 13.42
CA ILE A 29 -8.68 19.47 13.59
C ILE A 29 -7.22 19.10 13.87
N ILE A 30 -6.29 19.65 13.07
CA ILE A 30 -4.85 19.39 13.18
C ILE A 30 -4.31 19.94 14.50
N SER A 31 -4.63 21.20 14.81
CA SER A 31 -4.20 21.85 16.04
C SER A 31 -4.71 21.13 17.30
N ARG A 32 -5.98 20.71 17.33
CA ARG A 32 -6.55 19.98 18.48
C ARG A 32 -5.94 18.58 18.66
N SER A 33 -5.60 17.92 17.55
CA SER A 33 -4.92 16.61 17.61
C SER A 33 -3.50 16.75 18.14
N ARG A 34 -2.77 17.78 17.71
CA ARG A 34 -1.42 18.11 18.20
C ARG A 34 -1.39 18.44 19.68
N GLU A 35 -2.32 19.28 20.14
CA GLU A 35 -2.47 19.61 21.57
C GLU A 35 -2.76 18.34 22.39
N TYR A 36 -3.59 17.44 21.87
CA TYR A 36 -3.88 16.17 22.53
C TYR A 36 -2.65 15.26 22.61
N ILE A 37 -1.88 15.10 21.52
CA ILE A 37 -0.60 14.35 21.54
C ILE A 37 0.34 14.91 22.60
N GLY A 38 0.41 16.23 22.74
CA GLY A 38 1.15 16.88 23.82
C GLY A 38 0.68 16.45 25.21
N SER A 39 -0.63 16.35 25.42
CA SER A 39 -1.21 15.88 26.69
C SER A 39 -0.95 14.40 26.98
N VAL A 40 -0.83 13.55 25.96
CA VAL A 40 -0.47 12.12 26.12
C VAL A 40 0.95 12.01 26.68
N LEU A 41 1.90 12.75 26.12
CA LEU A 41 3.28 12.78 26.60
C LEU A 41 3.38 13.28 28.05
N ASP A 42 2.59 14.30 28.38
CA ASP A 42 2.59 14.91 29.72
C ASP A 42 1.85 14.06 30.77
N SER A 43 1.03 13.08 30.35
CA SER A 43 0.17 12.28 31.22
C SER A 43 0.63 10.83 31.44
N ILE A 44 1.79 10.44 30.91
CA ILE A 44 2.37 9.12 31.17
C ILE A 44 2.58 8.93 32.69
N PRO A 45 1.89 7.98 33.34
CA PRO A 45 2.01 7.77 34.77
C PRO A 45 3.44 7.44 35.20
N ASP A 46 3.86 7.97 36.36
CA ASP A 46 5.17 7.67 36.94
C ASP A 46 5.38 6.16 37.13
N SER A 47 4.32 5.40 37.40
CA SER A 47 4.34 3.94 37.55
C SER A 47 4.70 3.18 36.28
N LEU A 48 4.59 3.82 35.10
CA LEU A 48 4.96 3.23 33.82
C LEU A 48 6.43 3.49 33.45
N LYS A 49 7.14 4.36 34.17
CA LYS A 49 8.56 4.66 33.91
C LYS A 49 9.48 3.45 34.10
N ASP A 50 9.08 2.51 34.95
CA ASP A 50 9.79 1.27 35.23
C ASP A 50 9.13 0.04 34.55
N ALA A 51 8.11 0.24 33.71
CA ALA A 51 7.43 -0.84 33.01
C ALA A 51 8.24 -1.38 31.82
N SER A 52 7.88 -2.56 31.31
CA SER A 52 8.46 -3.05 30.06
C SER A 52 8.07 -2.15 28.90
N SER A 53 8.94 -2.08 27.89
CA SER A 53 8.71 -1.27 26.70
C SER A 53 7.40 -1.60 25.99
N GLU A 54 7.01 -2.87 25.98
CA GLU A 54 5.75 -3.32 25.40
C GLU A 54 4.53 -2.69 26.07
N VAL A 55 4.50 -2.68 27.41
CA VAL A 55 3.39 -2.10 28.20
C VAL A 55 3.31 -0.58 28.01
N LEU A 56 4.45 0.09 27.87
CA LEU A 56 4.47 1.53 27.62
C LEU A 56 3.94 1.89 26.22
N VAL A 57 4.31 1.11 25.21
CA VAL A 57 3.80 1.29 23.83
C VAL A 57 2.30 1.03 23.78
N GLU A 58 1.82 -0.01 24.47
CA GLU A 58 0.38 -0.32 24.55
C GLU A 58 -0.41 0.84 25.18
N PHE A 59 0.07 1.37 26.31
CA PHE A 59 -0.53 2.55 26.93
C PHE A 59 -0.59 3.76 25.98
N VAL A 60 0.51 4.05 25.28
CA VAL A 60 0.55 5.15 24.31
C VAL A 60 -0.47 4.92 23.18
N CYS A 61 -0.59 3.69 22.68
CA CYS A 61 -1.59 3.36 21.65
C CYS A 61 -3.02 3.58 22.16
N ASP A 62 -3.31 3.20 23.39
CA ASP A 62 -4.63 3.43 24.02
C ASP A 62 -4.96 4.91 24.21
N GLU A 63 -3.98 5.72 24.56
CA GLU A 63 -4.17 7.17 24.67
C GLU A 63 -4.33 7.84 23.29
N LEU A 64 -3.57 7.41 22.28
CA LEU A 64 -3.69 7.92 20.92
C LEU A 64 -5.08 7.65 20.31
N ARG A 65 -5.70 6.50 20.63
CA ARG A 65 -7.08 6.19 20.20
C ARG A 65 -8.12 7.18 20.72
N LYS A 66 -7.80 7.95 21.77
CA LYS A 66 -8.69 8.95 22.38
C LYS A 66 -8.52 10.35 21.79
N ILE A 67 -7.65 10.54 20.78
CA ILE A 67 -7.52 11.81 20.06
C ILE A 67 -8.92 12.28 19.61
N PRO A 68 -9.25 13.58 19.77
CA PRO A 68 -10.59 14.15 19.49
C PRO A 68 -10.99 14.10 18.00
N VAL A 69 -10.14 13.49 17.17
CA VAL A 69 -10.34 13.16 15.77
C VAL A 69 -10.18 11.64 15.67
N PRO A 70 -11.26 10.86 15.91
CA PRO A 70 -11.15 9.41 16.13
C PRO A 70 -10.49 8.62 15.00
N LEU A 71 -10.69 9.05 13.75
CA LEU A 71 -10.03 8.47 12.58
C LEU A 71 -8.50 8.64 12.63
N LEU A 72 -8.04 9.87 12.89
CA LEU A 72 -6.61 10.15 13.00
C LEU A 72 -6.00 9.42 14.21
N GLY A 73 -6.68 9.42 15.36
CA GLY A 73 -6.24 8.71 16.55
C GLY A 73 -6.10 7.21 16.33
N SER A 74 -7.08 6.59 15.68
CA SER A 74 -7.08 5.15 15.38
C SER A 74 -5.98 4.77 14.40
N ILE A 75 -5.80 5.56 13.32
CA ILE A 75 -4.74 5.31 12.33
C ILE A 75 -3.36 5.47 12.99
N LEU A 76 -3.15 6.53 13.76
CA LEU A 76 -1.88 6.81 14.42
C LEU A 76 -1.53 5.74 15.46
N ALA A 77 -2.48 5.34 16.32
CA ALA A 77 -2.29 4.29 17.29
C ALA A 77 -1.86 2.96 16.64
N LYS A 78 -2.53 2.55 15.55
CA LYS A 78 -2.16 1.32 14.83
C LYS A 78 -0.79 1.40 14.15
N ALA A 79 -0.44 2.57 13.61
CA ALA A 79 0.88 2.77 13.01
C ALA A 79 1.99 2.67 14.06
N VAL A 80 1.76 3.23 15.27
CA VAL A 80 2.65 3.12 16.42
C VAL A 80 2.78 1.68 16.90
N GLU A 81 1.67 1.01 17.15
CA GLU A 81 1.63 -0.39 17.60
C GLU A 81 2.43 -1.31 16.66
N LYS A 82 2.30 -1.12 15.34
CA LYS A 82 3.02 -1.92 14.34
C LYS A 82 4.53 -1.62 14.30
N ARG A 83 4.91 -0.34 14.46
CA ARG A 83 6.29 0.11 14.33
C ARG A 83 7.09 -0.20 15.60
N TYR A 84 6.47 -0.03 16.76
CA TYR A 84 7.14 -0.03 18.05
C TYR A 84 6.63 -1.10 19.03
N GLY A 85 5.50 -1.78 18.77
CA GLY A 85 4.90 -2.76 19.69
C GLY A 85 5.38 -4.20 19.52
N GLY A 86 4.95 -5.08 20.44
CA GLY A 86 5.24 -6.51 20.45
C GLY A 86 6.74 -6.82 20.52
N GLU A 87 7.22 -7.76 19.69
CA GLU A 87 8.64 -8.17 19.65
C GLU A 87 9.62 -7.04 19.29
N LYS A 88 9.13 -5.91 18.74
CA LYS A 88 9.95 -4.73 18.43
C LYS A 88 10.07 -3.77 19.61
N ALA A 89 9.26 -3.94 20.65
CA ALA A 89 9.22 -3.04 21.80
C ALA A 89 10.48 -3.23 22.64
N ASN A 90 11.40 -2.27 22.52
CA ASN A 90 12.62 -2.18 23.30
C ASN A 90 12.92 -0.69 23.61
N ASP A 91 13.94 -0.45 24.44
CA ASP A 91 14.27 0.91 24.90
C ASP A 91 14.59 1.89 23.75
N ASN A 92 15.19 1.41 22.66
CA ASN A 92 15.43 2.24 21.47
C ASN A 92 14.12 2.57 20.75
N ALA A 93 13.23 1.60 20.59
CA ALA A 93 11.90 1.80 20.00
C ALA A 93 11.06 2.78 20.82
N LEU A 94 11.17 2.74 22.16
CA LEU A 94 10.55 3.74 23.04
C LEU A 94 11.12 5.14 22.85
N TYR A 95 12.44 5.24 22.77
CA TYR A 95 13.11 6.51 22.55
C TYR A 95 12.66 7.13 21.22
N GLU A 96 12.67 6.35 20.14
CA GLU A 96 12.19 6.78 18.81
C GLU A 96 10.71 7.17 18.81
N LEU A 97 9.86 6.42 19.53
CA LEU A 97 8.45 6.76 19.69
C LEU A 97 8.27 8.09 20.43
N GLY A 98 9.05 8.31 21.50
CA GLY A 98 9.06 9.56 22.25
C GLY A 98 9.50 10.75 21.38
N GLU A 99 10.58 10.59 20.61
CA GLU A 99 11.04 11.63 19.66
C GLU A 99 9.99 11.94 18.60
N MET A 100 9.36 10.91 18.03
CA MET A 100 8.31 11.09 17.03
C MET A 100 7.11 11.87 17.60
N LEU A 101 6.57 11.46 18.75
CA LEU A 101 5.43 12.15 19.37
C LEU A 101 5.79 13.58 19.80
N GLN A 102 7.02 13.80 20.27
CA GLN A 102 7.51 15.13 20.63
C GLN A 102 7.60 16.02 19.38
N SER A 103 8.14 15.52 18.27
CA SER A 103 8.18 16.24 17.00
C SER A 103 6.77 16.55 16.48
N MET A 104 5.84 15.60 16.59
CA MET A 104 4.43 15.81 16.22
C MET A 104 3.75 16.94 17.01
N LYS A 105 4.17 17.18 18.26
CA LYS A 105 3.65 18.24 19.14
C LYS A 105 4.08 19.65 18.71
N ASP A 106 5.24 19.78 18.06
CA ASP A 106 5.92 21.08 17.91
C ASP A 106 5.25 21.98 16.85
N SER A 107 4.84 21.43 15.71
CA SER A 107 4.15 22.18 14.65
C SER A 107 3.26 21.30 13.76
N ASP A 108 2.34 21.93 13.02
CA ASP A 108 1.48 21.23 12.05
C ASP A 108 2.31 20.61 10.91
N ASP A 109 3.38 21.30 10.47
CA ASP A 109 4.32 20.82 9.45
C ASP A 109 5.12 19.60 9.96
N ASP A 110 5.51 19.60 11.24
CA ASP A 110 6.23 18.49 11.84
C ASP A 110 5.31 17.30 12.11
N LEU A 111 4.04 17.54 12.51
CA LEU A 111 3.02 16.49 12.57
C LEU A 111 2.83 15.84 11.20
N GLN A 112 2.65 16.64 10.14
CA GLN A 112 2.53 16.11 8.79
C GLN A 112 3.78 15.31 8.38
N ARG A 113 4.98 15.83 8.63
CA ARG A 113 6.24 15.16 8.28
C ARG A 113 6.41 13.83 9.03
N GLU A 114 6.08 13.79 10.32
CA GLU A 114 6.15 12.55 11.09
C GLU A 114 5.09 11.54 10.65
N LEU A 115 3.87 11.98 10.31
CA LEU A 115 2.85 11.12 9.71
C LEU A 115 3.32 10.55 8.36
N GLU A 116 3.94 11.37 7.50
CA GLU A 116 4.51 10.93 6.22
C GLU A 116 5.65 9.91 6.41
N LYS A 117 6.49 10.05 7.45
CA LYS A 117 7.53 9.07 7.80
C LYS A 117 6.98 7.70 8.19
N ILE A 118 5.71 7.64 8.62
CA ILE A 118 4.99 6.39 8.87
C ILE A 118 3.98 6.05 7.76
N ASN A 119 4.07 6.71 6.59
CA ASN A 119 3.23 6.54 5.39
C ASN A 119 1.76 6.92 5.57
N ILE A 120 1.50 7.87 6.46
CA ILE A 120 0.18 8.46 6.65
C ILE A 120 0.17 9.80 5.91
N PHE A 121 -0.65 9.91 4.86
CA PHE A 121 -0.81 11.15 4.11
C PHE A 121 -1.96 11.96 4.70
N LEU A 122 -1.61 13.06 5.38
CA LEU A 122 -2.59 13.92 6.03
C LEU A 122 -3.68 14.43 5.07
N PRO A 123 -3.41 14.82 3.81
CA PRO A 123 -4.47 15.21 2.88
C PRO A 123 -5.54 14.13 2.65
N GLU A 124 -5.13 12.86 2.49
CA GLU A 124 -6.05 11.72 2.29
C GLU A 124 -6.94 11.50 3.53
N ILE A 125 -6.36 11.64 4.73
CA ILE A 125 -7.09 11.55 6.00
C ILE A 125 -8.05 12.72 6.17
N MET A 126 -7.62 13.94 5.85
CA MET A 126 -8.45 15.13 6.01
C MET A 126 -9.68 15.09 5.09
N GLU A 127 -9.52 14.57 3.87
CA GLU A 127 -10.65 14.32 2.96
C GLU A 127 -11.63 13.29 3.55
N ALA A 128 -11.11 12.19 4.10
CA ALA A 128 -11.93 11.17 4.75
C ALA A 128 -12.65 11.70 6.00
N ILE A 129 -11.99 12.50 6.84
CA ILE A 129 -12.61 13.16 8.00
C ILE A 129 -13.74 14.10 7.55
N ALA A 130 -13.52 14.89 6.50
CA ALA A 130 -14.54 15.77 5.97
C ALA A 130 -15.74 14.99 5.41
N ALA A 131 -15.48 13.90 4.67
CA ALA A 131 -16.52 13.02 4.14
C ALA A 131 -17.32 12.34 5.27
N GLN A 132 -16.65 11.89 6.32
CA GLN A 132 -17.27 11.32 7.52
C GLN A 132 -18.15 12.36 8.24
N GLY A 133 -17.61 13.56 8.51
CA GLY A 133 -18.31 14.62 9.22
C GLY A 133 -19.58 15.12 8.51
N GLN A 134 -19.57 15.17 7.18
CA GLN A 134 -20.77 15.51 6.38
C GLN A 134 -21.88 14.44 6.45
N ARG A 135 -21.52 13.20 6.82
CA ARG A 135 -22.41 12.03 6.75
C ARG A 135 -22.85 11.49 8.10
N ILE A 136 -22.20 11.88 9.20
CA ILE A 136 -22.71 11.58 10.55
C ILE A 136 -24.12 12.17 10.64
N GLN A 137 -25.11 11.29 10.61
CA GLN A 137 -26.52 11.62 10.77
C GLN A 137 -27.05 10.87 11.98
N ASP A 138 -28.03 11.46 12.67
CA ASP A 138 -28.81 10.73 13.68
C ASP A 138 -29.71 9.71 12.96
N ARG A 139 -29.13 8.56 12.62
CA ARG A 139 -29.81 7.40 12.04
C ARG A 139 -29.54 6.19 12.93
N ASP A 140 -30.55 5.39 13.18
CA ASP A 140 -30.45 4.18 14.02
C ASP A 140 -29.94 2.94 13.24
N THR A 141 -29.67 3.08 11.95
CA THR A 141 -29.24 1.99 11.05
C THR A 141 -27.74 2.06 10.76
N PRO A 142 -27.08 0.92 10.48
CA PRO A 142 -25.67 0.90 10.09
C PRO A 142 -25.46 1.57 8.73
N ASP A 143 -24.27 2.11 8.51
CA ASP A 143 -23.87 2.76 7.25
C ASP A 143 -22.37 2.55 7.01
N LEU A 144 -21.99 1.30 6.69
CA LEU A 144 -20.62 0.91 6.39
C LEU A 144 -20.24 1.33 4.96
N GLN A 145 -19.14 2.07 4.80
CA GLN A 145 -18.70 2.61 3.52
C GLN A 145 -17.18 2.73 3.42
N VAL A 146 -16.66 2.65 2.19
CA VAL A 146 -15.29 3.08 1.87
C VAL A 146 -15.31 4.59 1.65
N LEU A 147 -14.66 5.34 2.54
CA LEU A 147 -14.60 6.81 2.49
C LEU A 147 -13.59 7.32 1.47
N ASN A 148 -12.50 6.57 1.27
CA ASN A 148 -11.46 6.90 0.31
C ASN A 148 -10.79 5.60 -0.18
N SER A 149 -10.30 5.61 -1.41
CA SER A 149 -9.48 4.54 -1.98
C SER A 149 -8.40 5.09 -2.91
N THR A 150 -7.15 4.75 -2.64
CA THR A 150 -5.97 5.17 -3.43
C THR A 150 -5.21 3.93 -3.88
N LEU A 151 -4.98 3.79 -5.18
CA LEU A 151 -4.12 2.77 -5.76
C LEU A 151 -2.73 3.36 -6.05
N ASP A 152 -1.73 2.85 -5.35
CA ASP A 152 -0.33 3.30 -5.41
C ASP A 152 0.52 2.23 -6.09
N LEU A 153 1.15 2.60 -7.21
CA LEU A 153 1.92 1.69 -8.05
C LEU A 153 3.38 1.73 -7.59
N LYS A 154 3.83 0.71 -6.86
CA LYS A 154 5.13 0.72 -6.15
C LYS A 154 6.31 0.16 -6.95
N TYR A 155 6.24 0.24 -8.27
CA TYR A 155 7.30 -0.25 -9.17
C TYR A 155 8.69 0.36 -8.87
N PRO A 156 9.80 -0.41 -8.88
CA PRO A 156 9.94 -1.82 -9.25
C PRO A 156 9.73 -2.82 -8.11
N MET A 157 9.16 -2.42 -6.97
CA MET A 157 8.76 -3.38 -5.95
C MET A 157 7.54 -4.18 -6.44
N ASN A 158 7.51 -5.48 -6.13
CA ASN A 158 6.53 -6.43 -6.68
C ASN A 158 5.09 -6.25 -6.16
N ASP A 159 4.89 -5.41 -5.15
CA ASP A 159 3.62 -5.31 -4.42
C ASP A 159 3.02 -3.90 -4.62
N ASN A 160 2.07 -3.77 -5.55
CA ASN A 160 1.24 -2.59 -5.68
C ASN A 160 0.32 -2.46 -4.45
N GLU A 161 -0.07 -1.25 -4.08
CA GLU A 161 -0.86 -1.04 -2.86
C GLU A 161 -2.19 -0.38 -3.14
N LEU A 162 -3.28 -1.06 -2.79
CA LEU A 162 -4.59 -0.45 -2.67
C LEU A 162 -4.81 -0.06 -1.20
N ARG A 163 -4.89 1.23 -0.94
CA ARG A 163 -5.23 1.79 0.38
C ARG A 163 -6.70 2.17 0.39
N ILE A 164 -7.47 1.70 1.37
CA ILE A 164 -8.86 2.08 1.56
C ILE A 164 -9.10 2.55 3.00
N ILE A 165 -10.03 3.47 3.21
CA ILE A 165 -10.50 3.86 4.55
C ILE A 165 -11.93 3.36 4.70
N LEU A 166 -12.15 2.39 5.59
CA LEU A 166 -13.46 1.79 5.84
C LEU A 166 -14.03 2.34 7.14
N SER A 167 -15.25 2.90 7.08
CA SER A 167 -15.93 3.55 8.20
C SER A 167 -17.39 3.14 8.27
N ASN A 168 -17.93 3.03 9.48
CA ASN A 168 -19.36 2.91 9.71
C ASN A 168 -19.91 4.23 10.27
N THR A 169 -20.60 5.02 9.45
CA THR A 169 -21.16 6.32 9.87
C THR A 169 -22.57 6.21 10.47
N GLY A 170 -23.12 5.00 10.53
CA GLY A 170 -24.47 4.72 11.04
C GLY A 170 -24.53 4.62 12.56
N GLY A 171 -25.75 4.46 13.09
CA GLY A 171 -26.01 4.40 14.53
C GLY A 171 -26.04 3.00 15.13
N SER A 172 -25.56 1.96 14.44
CA SER A 172 -25.37 0.63 15.01
C SER A 172 -24.02 0.04 14.60
N SER A 173 -23.37 -0.71 15.49
CA SER A 173 -22.07 -1.34 15.22
C SER A 173 -22.19 -2.49 14.21
N VAL A 174 -21.15 -2.63 13.38
CA VAL A 174 -21.11 -3.59 12.28
C VAL A 174 -19.87 -4.48 12.41
N MET A 175 -20.05 -5.78 12.21
CA MET A 175 -18.97 -6.75 12.10
C MET A 175 -18.68 -7.08 10.64
N VAL A 176 -17.39 -7.10 10.30
CA VAL A 176 -16.86 -7.53 9.01
C VAL A 176 -16.00 -8.77 9.26
N ASP A 177 -16.49 -9.91 8.81
CA ASP A 177 -15.83 -11.21 9.02
C ASP A 177 -14.72 -11.47 7.99
N GLU A 178 -14.85 -10.91 6.79
CA GLU A 178 -13.92 -11.13 5.67
C GLU A 178 -14.02 -9.98 4.66
N ILE A 179 -12.93 -9.70 3.95
CA ILE A 179 -12.91 -8.83 2.76
C ILE A 179 -12.47 -9.69 1.58
N PHE A 180 -13.31 -9.76 0.56
CA PHE A 180 -13.00 -10.47 -0.68
C PHE A 180 -12.50 -9.50 -1.74
N LEU A 181 -11.33 -9.79 -2.30
CA LEU A 181 -10.90 -9.20 -3.57
C LEU A 181 -11.40 -10.10 -4.71
N GLU A 182 -12.36 -9.60 -5.49
CA GLU A 182 -12.99 -10.31 -6.61
C GLU A 182 -12.41 -9.79 -7.93
N ILE A 183 -11.78 -10.68 -8.70
CA ILE A 183 -11.31 -10.42 -10.05
C ILE A 183 -12.49 -10.59 -11.01
N GLU A 184 -12.90 -9.50 -11.66
CA GLU A 184 -14.00 -9.52 -12.63
C GLU A 184 -13.52 -10.06 -13.98
N ASP A 185 -12.36 -9.59 -14.43
CA ASP A 185 -11.69 -10.09 -15.62
C ASP A 185 -10.17 -9.87 -15.53
N TRP A 186 -9.45 -10.50 -16.44
CA TRP A 186 -8.03 -10.25 -16.65
C TRP A 186 -7.70 -10.32 -18.13
N SER A 187 -6.63 -9.63 -18.51
CA SER A 187 -6.06 -9.69 -19.86
C SER A 187 -4.53 -9.73 -19.79
N PRO A 188 -3.85 -10.41 -20.73
CA PRO A 188 -2.40 -10.36 -20.80
C PRO A 188 -1.92 -8.91 -20.96
N ASP A 189 -0.95 -8.49 -20.14
CA ASP A 189 -0.34 -7.17 -20.30
C ASP A 189 0.93 -7.29 -21.13
N THR A 190 0.94 -6.60 -22.27
CA THR A 190 2.05 -6.59 -23.24
C THR A 190 2.74 -5.23 -23.35
N ASN A 191 2.31 -4.23 -22.58
CA ASN A 191 2.83 -2.87 -22.62
C ASN A 191 3.74 -2.62 -21.42
N ILE A 192 5.04 -2.70 -21.67
CA ILE A 192 6.07 -2.71 -20.64
C ILE A 192 6.77 -1.34 -20.58
N ASP A 193 6.55 -0.56 -19.51
CA ASP A 193 7.18 0.76 -19.27
C ASP A 193 8.35 0.62 -18.25
N PHE A 194 9.57 0.94 -18.69
CA PHE A 194 10.81 0.80 -17.91
C PHE A 194 11.27 2.11 -17.23
N SER A 195 10.46 3.17 -17.25
CA SER A 195 10.94 4.52 -16.96
C SER A 195 10.95 4.96 -15.48
N MET A 196 10.48 4.16 -14.52
CA MET A 196 10.28 4.64 -13.15
C MET A 196 11.13 3.91 -12.07
N PRO A 197 11.82 4.64 -11.19
CA PRO A 197 12.36 4.10 -9.96
C PRO A 197 11.43 4.40 -8.78
N ALA A 198 11.10 3.42 -7.93
CA ALA A 198 10.60 3.71 -6.59
C ALA A 198 11.04 2.71 -5.51
N ALA A 199 11.42 3.27 -4.37
CA ALA A 199 11.79 2.61 -3.12
C ALA A 199 10.54 2.24 -2.28
N PRO A 200 10.65 1.38 -1.25
CA PRO A 200 9.49 0.80 -0.56
C PRO A 200 9.14 1.55 0.75
N MET A 201 7.92 1.39 1.26
CA MET A 201 7.60 1.56 2.70
C MET A 201 6.17 1.09 3.14
N GLN A 202 5.93 0.91 4.46
CA GLN A 202 4.97 -0.03 5.11
C GLN A 202 3.77 0.53 5.93
N ILE A 203 2.55 -0.08 5.91
CA ILE A 203 1.40 -0.07 6.92
C ILE A 203 0.57 -1.41 6.84
N LEU A 204 -0.39 -1.75 7.72
CA LEU A 204 -1.10 -3.07 7.83
C LEU A 204 -1.42 -3.68 6.46
N PHE A 205 -0.78 -4.80 6.17
CA PHE A 205 -0.77 -5.40 4.85
C PHE A 205 -1.59 -6.67 4.81
N LEU A 206 -2.70 -6.59 4.07
CA LEU A 206 -3.32 -7.78 3.53
C LEU A 206 -2.62 -8.07 2.22
N LYS A 207 -1.81 -9.13 2.18
CA LYS A 207 -1.15 -9.55 0.95
C LYS A 207 -2.11 -10.40 0.14
N ALA A 208 -2.08 -10.27 -1.17
CA ALA A 208 -2.65 -11.22 -2.10
C ALA A 208 -1.73 -11.35 -3.31
N GLU A 209 -1.43 -12.60 -3.67
CA GLU A 209 -0.70 -12.93 -4.88
C GLU A 209 -1.70 -13.41 -5.93
N LEU A 210 -1.91 -12.58 -6.95
CA LEU A 210 -2.91 -12.78 -7.99
C LEU A 210 -2.45 -13.80 -9.02
N THR A 211 -3.41 -14.60 -9.51
CA THR A 211 -3.20 -15.59 -10.56
C THR A 211 -4.40 -15.58 -11.49
N VAL A 212 -4.18 -15.91 -12.75
CA VAL A 212 -5.25 -15.98 -13.77
C VAL A 212 -6.25 -17.13 -13.55
N GLU A 213 -5.94 -18.04 -12.64
CA GLU A 213 -6.71 -19.26 -12.35
C GLU A 213 -7.71 -19.07 -11.20
N LYS A 214 -7.62 -17.95 -10.46
CA LYS A 214 -8.41 -17.70 -9.26
C LYS A 214 -9.07 -16.33 -9.33
N SER A 215 -10.37 -16.29 -9.02
CA SER A 215 -11.19 -15.08 -9.14
C SER A 215 -11.56 -14.44 -7.81
N GLU A 216 -11.36 -15.10 -6.67
CA GLU A 216 -11.74 -14.59 -5.35
C GLU A 216 -10.65 -14.83 -4.31
N TYR A 217 -10.30 -13.79 -3.56
CA TYR A 217 -9.25 -13.83 -2.53
C TYR A 217 -9.80 -13.35 -1.18
N PRO A 218 -10.07 -14.27 -0.22
CA PRO A 218 -10.48 -13.91 1.14
C PRO A 218 -9.28 -13.39 1.93
N LEU A 219 -9.18 -12.06 2.08
CA LEU A 219 -7.96 -11.39 2.52
C LEU A 219 -7.61 -11.61 4.01
N PHE A 220 -8.60 -11.61 4.91
CA PHE A 220 -8.35 -11.86 6.33
C PHE A 220 -7.91 -13.30 6.55
N SER A 221 -8.61 -14.26 5.94
CA SER A 221 -8.24 -15.67 6.00
C SER A 221 -6.83 -15.92 5.45
N LEU A 222 -6.50 -15.31 4.29
CA LEU A 222 -5.18 -15.45 3.68
C LEU A 222 -4.05 -14.90 4.56
N ASN A 223 -4.33 -13.86 5.34
CA ASN A 223 -3.36 -13.16 6.18
C ASN A 223 -3.48 -13.52 7.67
N SER A 224 -4.28 -14.55 8.02
CA SER A 224 -4.56 -14.94 9.41
C SER A 224 -5.03 -13.77 10.30
N ALA A 225 -5.77 -12.83 9.72
CA ALA A 225 -6.35 -11.71 10.44
C ALA A 225 -7.70 -12.09 11.06
N GLN A 226 -7.99 -11.54 12.24
CA GLN A 226 -9.29 -11.72 12.89
C GLN A 226 -10.36 -10.78 12.29
N PRO A 227 -11.66 -11.14 12.40
CA PRO A 227 -12.77 -10.24 12.09
C PRO A 227 -12.62 -8.86 12.73
N ARG A 228 -13.25 -7.85 12.12
CA ARG A 228 -13.20 -6.46 12.56
C ARG A 228 -14.59 -5.98 12.97
N ILE A 229 -14.65 -5.19 14.03
CA ILE A 229 -15.86 -4.52 14.49
C ILE A 229 -15.68 -3.03 14.26
N PHE A 230 -16.56 -2.45 13.46
CA PHE A 230 -16.69 -1.02 13.23
C PHE A 230 -17.83 -0.51 14.11
N GLY A 231 -17.50 0.34 15.07
CA GLY A 231 -18.45 0.92 16.01
C GLY A 231 -19.38 1.94 15.35
N GLU A 232 -20.27 2.52 16.14
CA GLU A 232 -21.24 3.52 15.70
C GLU A 232 -20.57 4.86 15.41
N ARG A 233 -21.15 5.65 14.49
CA ARG A 233 -20.76 7.05 14.23
C ARG A 233 -19.28 7.24 13.93
N GLY A 234 -18.67 6.24 13.30
CA GLY A 234 -17.29 6.21 12.86
C GLY A 234 -16.29 5.78 13.93
N ASP A 235 -16.76 5.28 15.07
CA ASP A 235 -15.91 4.52 15.98
C ASP A 235 -15.36 3.26 15.27
N GLY A 236 -14.11 2.91 15.54
CA GLY A 236 -13.42 1.79 14.86
C GLY A 236 -13.18 2.00 13.36
N THR A 237 -13.15 3.24 12.85
CA THR A 237 -12.75 3.51 11.44
C THR A 237 -11.27 3.14 11.23
N GLU A 238 -10.99 2.43 10.15
CA GLU A 238 -9.64 1.90 9.89
C GLU A 238 -9.18 2.16 8.45
N MET A 239 -7.87 2.43 8.30
CA MET A 239 -7.19 2.34 7.02
C MET A 239 -6.71 0.91 6.80
N ILE A 240 -7.09 0.32 5.67
CA ILE A 240 -6.72 -1.03 5.25
C ILE A 240 -5.82 -0.90 4.03
N VAL A 241 -4.62 -1.51 4.07
CA VAL A 241 -3.70 -1.53 2.93
C VAL A 241 -3.63 -2.95 2.39
N ILE A 242 -3.94 -3.11 1.11
CA ILE A 242 -3.92 -4.37 0.40
C ILE A 242 -2.70 -4.34 -0.53
N GLN A 243 -1.74 -5.21 -0.26
CA GLN A 243 -0.58 -5.43 -1.12
C GLN A 243 -0.92 -6.49 -2.16
N LEU A 244 -0.89 -6.08 -3.41
CA LEU A 244 -1.23 -6.88 -4.57
C LEU A 244 0.04 -7.17 -5.34
N SER A 245 0.39 -8.44 -5.46
CA SER A 245 1.38 -8.94 -6.40
C SER A 245 0.70 -9.85 -7.42
N SER A 246 1.40 -10.25 -8.48
CA SER A 246 0.89 -11.22 -9.44
C SER A 246 1.94 -12.27 -9.72
N LEU A 247 1.51 -13.50 -10.06
CA LEU A 247 2.35 -14.54 -10.68
C LEU A 247 2.30 -14.52 -12.21
N ASN A 248 1.46 -13.68 -12.81
CA ASN A 248 1.32 -13.56 -14.27
C ASN A 248 1.51 -12.11 -14.75
N ASN A 249 2.02 -11.95 -15.97
CA ASN A 249 2.01 -10.66 -16.67
C ASN A 249 0.61 -10.34 -17.18
N ALA A 250 -0.22 -9.75 -16.33
CA ALA A 250 -1.62 -9.49 -16.61
C ALA A 250 -2.08 -8.14 -16.06
N GLY A 251 -3.05 -7.54 -16.77
CA GLY A 251 -3.93 -6.51 -16.25
C GLY A 251 -5.16 -7.17 -15.64
N TYR A 252 -5.46 -6.82 -14.39
CA TYR A 252 -6.62 -7.30 -13.65
C TYR A 252 -7.62 -6.16 -13.45
N ASN A 253 -8.89 -6.47 -13.66
CA ASN A 253 -10.00 -5.63 -13.23
C ASN A 253 -10.63 -6.25 -12.00
N PHE A 254 -10.73 -5.50 -10.90
CA PHE A 254 -11.18 -6.07 -9.64
C PHE A 254 -12.02 -5.12 -8.80
N ARG A 255 -12.76 -5.71 -7.86
CA ARG A 255 -13.53 -5.02 -6.81
C ARG A 255 -13.30 -5.65 -5.47
N LEU A 256 -13.59 -4.86 -4.44
CA LEU A 256 -13.69 -5.34 -3.08
C LEU A 256 -15.15 -5.64 -2.76
N LYS A 257 -15.39 -6.79 -2.16
CA LYS A 257 -16.67 -7.18 -1.61
C LYS A 257 -16.53 -7.42 -0.12
N ILE A 258 -17.26 -6.63 0.64
CA ILE A 258 -17.15 -6.54 2.10
C ILE A 258 -18.51 -6.93 2.68
N PRO A 259 -18.75 -8.24 2.90
CA PRO A 259 -19.93 -8.67 3.63
C PRO A 259 -19.86 -8.16 5.07
N TRP A 260 -21.01 -7.72 5.57
CA TRP A 260 -21.11 -7.16 6.90
C TRP A 260 -22.37 -7.63 7.63
N GLN A 261 -22.31 -7.64 8.96
CA GLN A 261 -23.42 -7.98 9.83
C GLN A 261 -23.61 -6.91 10.90
N ASP A 262 -24.83 -6.37 11.00
CA ASP A 262 -25.24 -5.50 12.09
C ASP A 262 -25.32 -6.30 13.39
N LEU A 263 -24.59 -5.85 14.41
CA LEU A 263 -24.54 -6.54 15.70
C LEU A 263 -25.80 -6.34 16.53
N SER A 264 -26.58 -5.29 16.26
CA SER A 264 -27.80 -4.98 17.01
C SER A 264 -29.01 -5.76 16.52
N THR A 265 -29.15 -5.91 15.19
CA THR A 265 -30.31 -6.56 14.56
C THR A 265 -30.00 -7.94 13.97
N GLY A 266 -28.72 -8.28 13.77
CA GLY A 266 -28.29 -9.48 13.06
C GLY A 266 -28.46 -9.41 11.54
N ASN A 267 -28.95 -8.27 11.01
CA ASN A 267 -29.11 -8.07 9.58
C ASN A 267 -27.76 -8.14 8.86
N LYS A 268 -27.76 -8.70 7.66
CA LYS A 268 -26.56 -8.86 6.83
C LYS A 268 -26.67 -8.01 5.58
N GLY A 269 -25.55 -7.47 5.14
CA GLY A 269 -25.43 -6.74 3.89
C GLY A 269 -24.08 -6.99 3.23
N VAL A 270 -23.90 -6.38 2.06
CA VAL A 270 -22.64 -6.45 1.32
C VAL A 270 -22.35 -5.04 0.80
N LEU A 271 -21.13 -4.58 1.03
CA LEU A 271 -20.58 -3.38 0.42
C LEU A 271 -19.66 -3.79 -0.72
N GLU A 272 -19.91 -3.25 -1.92
CA GLU A 272 -19.04 -3.42 -3.09
C GLU A 272 -18.31 -2.12 -3.37
N HIS A 273 -16.99 -2.19 -3.58
CA HIS A 273 -16.16 -1.03 -3.85
C HIS A 273 -15.13 -1.27 -4.98
N PRO A 274 -15.13 -0.49 -6.07
CA PRO A 274 -16.13 0.54 -6.41
C PRO A 274 -17.52 -0.10 -6.60
N ALA A 275 -18.60 0.68 -6.52
CA ALA A 275 -19.96 0.10 -6.56
C ALA A 275 -20.24 -0.61 -7.90
N SER A 276 -21.17 -1.58 -7.96
CA SER A 276 -21.41 -2.41 -9.18
C SER A 276 -21.80 -1.62 -10.45
N GLY A 277 -22.18 -0.34 -10.32
CA GLY A 277 -22.43 0.56 -11.45
C GLY A 277 -21.24 1.43 -11.87
N GLU A 278 -20.14 1.39 -11.14
CA GLU A 278 -18.91 2.16 -11.36
C GLU A 278 -17.85 1.31 -12.07
N LYS A 279 -16.80 1.93 -12.62
CA LYS A 279 -15.70 1.17 -13.23
C LYS A 279 -14.89 0.43 -12.14
N PRO A 280 -14.50 -0.84 -12.33
CA PRO A 280 -13.65 -1.54 -11.37
C PRO A 280 -12.25 -0.92 -11.28
N PHE A 281 -11.49 -1.28 -10.25
CA PHE A 281 -10.07 -0.94 -10.21
C PHE A 281 -9.32 -1.68 -11.32
N GLU A 282 -8.46 -0.96 -12.05
CA GLU A 282 -7.59 -1.55 -13.06
C GLU A 282 -6.16 -1.57 -12.50
N LEU A 283 -5.52 -2.73 -12.54
CA LEU A 283 -4.14 -2.89 -12.06
C LEU A 283 -3.34 -3.80 -12.97
N THR A 284 -2.16 -3.34 -13.38
CA THR A 284 -1.28 -4.05 -14.29
C THR A 284 0.00 -4.52 -13.61
N PHE A 285 0.43 -5.74 -13.97
CA PHE A 285 1.68 -6.33 -13.52
C PHE A 285 2.58 -6.70 -14.71
N PRO A 286 3.18 -5.73 -15.41
CA PRO A 286 3.94 -5.99 -16.63
C PRO A 286 5.26 -6.79 -16.42
N TYR A 287 5.63 -7.11 -15.17
CA TYR A 287 6.93 -7.73 -14.81
C TYR A 287 6.84 -8.80 -13.71
N SER A 288 5.66 -9.33 -13.45
CA SER A 288 5.46 -10.42 -12.49
C SER A 288 6.39 -11.61 -12.80
N PRO A 289 6.88 -12.38 -11.79
CA PRO A 289 7.78 -13.52 -11.98
C PRO A 289 7.29 -14.60 -12.97
N GLY A 290 6.06 -14.55 -13.48
CA GLY A 290 5.57 -15.35 -14.60
C GLY A 290 6.01 -14.88 -15.98
N TRP A 291 7.30 -14.61 -16.19
CA TRP A 291 7.92 -14.37 -17.50
C TRP A 291 7.97 -15.63 -18.38
N ASN A 292 6.95 -16.49 -18.31
CA ASN A 292 6.79 -17.61 -19.20
C ASN A 292 5.81 -17.20 -20.31
N GLN A 293 6.40 -16.89 -21.47
CA GLN A 293 5.97 -17.24 -22.83
C GLN A 293 5.50 -16.13 -23.79
N ASP A 294 5.12 -14.92 -23.36
CA ASP A 294 4.40 -14.00 -24.29
C ASP A 294 4.96 -12.56 -24.42
N ILE A 295 6.25 -12.33 -24.16
CA ILE A 295 6.84 -11.01 -24.48
C ILE A 295 6.97 -10.86 -25.99
N LYS A 296 6.10 -10.03 -26.58
CA LYS A 296 6.28 -9.55 -27.94
C LYS A 296 7.33 -8.46 -27.94
N ILE A 297 8.55 -8.79 -28.32
CA ILE A 297 9.64 -7.82 -28.41
C ILE A 297 9.29 -6.65 -29.33
N ASP A 298 8.38 -6.89 -30.28
CA ASP A 298 7.85 -5.85 -31.14
C ASP A 298 6.96 -4.79 -30.47
N SER A 299 6.48 -4.99 -29.24
CA SER A 299 5.71 -3.99 -28.50
C SER A 299 6.55 -3.15 -27.54
N LEU A 300 7.85 -3.46 -27.37
CA LEU A 300 8.71 -2.76 -26.42
C LEU A 300 9.09 -1.36 -26.95
N LEU A 301 8.84 -0.32 -26.13
CA LEU A 301 9.32 1.04 -26.37
C LEU A 301 10.79 1.14 -25.95
N GLU A 302 11.59 1.97 -26.64
CA GLU A 302 13.02 2.16 -26.34
C GLU A 302 13.88 0.87 -26.34
N ARG A 303 13.56 -0.10 -27.22
CA ARG A 303 14.21 -1.43 -27.27
C ARG A 303 15.74 -1.41 -27.22
N GLU A 304 16.36 -0.51 -27.98
CA GLU A 304 17.81 -0.37 -28.00
C GLU A 304 18.37 0.02 -26.62
N LYS A 305 17.70 0.94 -25.92
CA LYS A 305 18.09 1.35 -24.57
C LYS A 305 17.92 0.20 -23.57
N ILE A 306 16.82 -0.55 -23.67
CA ILE A 306 16.58 -1.75 -22.84
C ILE A 306 17.69 -2.77 -23.10
N PHE A 307 18.00 -3.06 -24.36
CA PHE A 307 19.08 -3.95 -24.75
C PHE A 307 20.41 -3.51 -24.14
N TYR A 308 20.82 -2.25 -24.28
CA TYR A 308 22.08 -1.77 -23.71
C TYR A 308 22.12 -1.82 -22.18
N GLN A 309 21.00 -1.61 -21.50
CA GLN A 309 20.92 -1.76 -20.04
C GLN A 309 21.05 -3.22 -19.61
N MET A 310 20.35 -4.14 -20.29
CA MET A 310 20.47 -5.58 -20.06
C MET A 310 21.89 -6.05 -20.36
N GLU A 311 22.47 -5.62 -21.47
CA GLU A 311 23.85 -5.95 -21.86
C GLU A 311 24.83 -5.52 -20.78
N LEU A 312 24.72 -4.28 -20.28
CA LEU A 312 25.59 -3.77 -19.23
C LEU A 312 25.43 -4.58 -17.93
N LYS A 313 24.21 -5.02 -17.59
CA LYS A 313 23.96 -5.88 -16.44
C LYS A 313 24.56 -7.27 -16.62
N PHE A 314 24.34 -7.94 -17.77
CA PHE A 314 24.92 -9.24 -18.07
C PHE A 314 26.45 -9.21 -18.13
N ARG A 315 27.05 -8.15 -18.68
CA ARG A 315 28.51 -7.97 -18.65
C ARG A 315 29.06 -7.84 -17.24
N LYS A 316 28.34 -7.16 -16.33
CA LYS A 316 28.71 -7.10 -14.90
C LYS A 316 28.59 -8.46 -14.22
N ILE A 317 27.51 -9.20 -14.47
CA ILE A 317 27.33 -10.58 -13.98
C ILE A 317 28.50 -11.45 -14.43
N LEU A 318 28.81 -11.43 -15.73
CA LEU A 318 29.93 -12.18 -16.30
C LEU A 318 31.26 -11.81 -15.64
N SER A 319 31.51 -10.52 -15.36
CA SER A 319 32.72 -10.08 -14.65
C SER A 319 32.77 -10.66 -13.24
N ILE A 320 31.69 -10.56 -12.46
CA ILE A 320 31.63 -11.09 -11.09
C ILE A 320 31.86 -12.60 -11.07
N LEU A 321 31.26 -13.34 -12.01
CA LEU A 321 31.46 -14.78 -12.13
C LEU A 321 32.91 -15.13 -12.52
N LYS A 322 33.52 -14.39 -13.45
CA LYS A 322 34.94 -14.55 -13.84
C LYS A 322 35.90 -14.24 -12.70
N ASP A 323 35.64 -13.17 -11.95
CA ASP A 323 36.57 -12.64 -10.95
C ASP A 323 36.48 -13.36 -9.60
N VAL A 324 35.27 -13.76 -9.19
CA VAL A 324 35.00 -14.27 -7.84
C VAL A 324 34.63 -15.75 -7.82
N TYR A 325 33.74 -16.19 -8.70
CA TYR A 325 33.17 -17.54 -8.61
C TYR A 325 34.14 -18.62 -9.14
N HIS A 326 34.83 -18.35 -10.25
CA HIS A 326 35.82 -19.29 -10.81
C HIS A 326 37.20 -19.25 -10.15
N SER A 327 37.50 -18.23 -9.36
CA SER A 327 38.77 -18.12 -8.64
C SER A 327 38.79 -18.90 -7.33
N ASP A 328 37.62 -19.16 -6.73
CA ASP A 328 37.42 -19.99 -5.54
C ASP A 328 35.97 -20.52 -5.50
N GLU A 329 35.75 -21.75 -6.00
CA GLU A 329 34.41 -22.38 -6.10
C GLU A 329 33.65 -22.46 -4.75
N ASN A 330 34.33 -22.22 -3.61
CA ASN A 330 33.71 -22.16 -2.29
C ASN A 330 33.22 -20.77 -1.87
N ASN A 331 33.43 -19.71 -2.65
CA ASN A 331 33.09 -18.35 -2.24
C ASN A 331 31.72 -17.86 -2.75
N THR A 332 30.74 -18.76 -2.72
CA THR A 332 29.36 -18.49 -3.14
C THR A 332 28.76 -17.27 -2.41
N ASP A 333 29.06 -17.10 -1.13
CA ASP A 333 28.57 -15.97 -0.32
C ASP A 333 29.08 -14.61 -0.83
N ARG A 334 30.36 -14.53 -1.22
CA ARG A 334 30.92 -13.29 -1.78
C ARG A 334 30.40 -13.03 -3.18
N THR A 335 30.31 -14.05 -4.03
CA THR A 335 29.72 -13.92 -5.37
C THR A 335 28.29 -13.41 -5.26
N ASN A 336 27.47 -13.98 -4.37
CA ASN A 336 26.09 -13.56 -4.15
C ASN A 336 26.00 -12.15 -3.61
N LYS A 337 26.86 -11.77 -2.65
CA LYS A 337 26.93 -10.39 -2.17
C LYS A 337 27.22 -9.42 -3.32
N GLU A 338 28.21 -9.69 -4.16
CA GLU A 338 28.56 -8.80 -5.28
C GLU A 338 27.45 -8.75 -6.35
N LEU A 339 26.75 -9.88 -6.61
CA LEU A 339 25.57 -9.91 -7.47
C LEU A 339 24.42 -9.07 -6.89
N PHE A 340 24.19 -9.13 -5.57
CA PHE A 340 23.16 -8.34 -4.90
C PHE A 340 23.51 -6.85 -4.85
N ASP A 341 24.80 -6.50 -4.68
CA ASP A 341 25.29 -5.12 -4.67
C ASP A 341 25.09 -4.42 -6.03
N ILE A 342 25.11 -5.17 -7.14
CA ILE A 342 24.73 -4.63 -8.46
C ILE A 342 23.21 -4.56 -8.66
N GLY A 343 22.40 -4.96 -7.67
CA GLY A 343 20.94 -4.93 -7.67
C GLY A 343 20.31 -6.12 -8.38
N LEU A 344 20.82 -7.33 -8.17
CA LEU A 344 20.10 -8.58 -8.48
C LEU A 344 19.40 -9.11 -7.23
N SER A 345 18.29 -9.80 -7.42
CA SER A 345 17.62 -10.59 -6.38
C SER A 345 17.92 -12.09 -6.47
N THR A 346 18.70 -12.50 -7.49
CA THR A 346 19.08 -13.90 -7.77
C THR A 346 20.57 -14.12 -7.54
N GLY A 347 20.94 -15.31 -7.07
CA GLY A 347 22.33 -15.67 -6.78
C GLY A 347 22.69 -17.08 -7.26
N VAL A 348 23.96 -17.45 -7.11
CA VAL A 348 24.43 -18.81 -7.36
C VAL A 348 24.10 -19.68 -6.14
N ASN A 349 23.50 -20.86 -6.37
CA ASN A 349 23.07 -21.80 -5.32
C ASN A 349 22.12 -21.19 -4.26
N THR A 350 21.38 -20.14 -4.60
CA THR A 350 20.33 -19.53 -3.74
C THR A 350 18.98 -19.60 -4.45
N TYR A 351 17.87 -19.50 -3.73
CA TYR A 351 16.55 -19.34 -4.35
C TYR A 351 16.07 -17.89 -4.22
N PRO A 352 15.63 -17.22 -5.29
CA PRO A 352 15.70 -17.66 -6.70
C PRO A 352 17.15 -17.73 -7.23
N ASN A 353 17.45 -18.74 -8.06
CA ASN A 353 18.80 -18.96 -8.57
C ASN A 353 19.06 -18.16 -9.87
N LEU A 354 20.33 -17.87 -10.13
CA LEU A 354 20.77 -17.10 -11.29
C LEU A 354 20.52 -17.85 -12.61
N ASP A 355 20.44 -19.18 -12.59
CA ASP A 355 20.15 -20.01 -13.76
C ASP A 355 18.68 -19.89 -14.21
N SER A 356 17.74 -19.83 -13.25
CA SER A 356 16.33 -19.55 -13.48
C SER A 356 16.13 -18.15 -14.07
N MET A 357 16.91 -17.17 -13.60
CA MET A 357 16.93 -15.84 -14.22
C MET A 357 17.47 -15.92 -15.66
N LEU A 358 18.57 -16.63 -15.88
CA LEU A 358 19.20 -16.70 -17.21
C LEU A 358 18.35 -17.43 -18.25
N SER A 359 17.69 -18.52 -17.87
CA SER A 359 16.78 -19.28 -18.75
C SER A 359 15.56 -18.45 -19.19
N VAL A 360 15.12 -17.51 -18.36
CA VAL A 360 14.00 -16.61 -18.65
C VAL A 360 14.45 -15.39 -19.45
N PHE A 361 15.46 -14.66 -18.96
CA PHE A 361 15.85 -13.36 -19.53
C PHE A 361 16.88 -13.48 -20.66
N GLY A 362 17.60 -14.58 -20.75
CA GLY A 362 18.57 -14.85 -21.82
C GLY A 362 17.94 -14.80 -23.21
N PRO A 363 16.88 -15.57 -23.49
CA PRO A 363 16.17 -15.53 -24.77
C PRO A 363 15.69 -14.11 -25.12
N VAL A 364 15.02 -13.42 -24.18
CA VAL A 364 14.52 -12.05 -24.37
C VAL A 364 15.65 -11.08 -24.74
N PHE A 365 16.79 -11.17 -24.05
CA PHE A 365 17.97 -10.35 -24.34
C PHE A 365 18.54 -10.61 -25.75
N THR A 366 18.64 -11.88 -26.15
CA THR A 366 19.15 -12.25 -27.48
C THR A 366 18.24 -11.81 -28.61
N GLU A 367 16.92 -11.81 -28.38
CA GLU A 367 15.95 -11.36 -29.36
C GLU A 367 15.82 -9.82 -29.40
N LEU A 368 16.09 -9.13 -28.30
CA LEU A 368 16.19 -7.67 -28.23
C LEU A 368 17.42 -7.10 -28.95
N ALA A 369 18.44 -7.92 -29.19
CA ALA A 369 19.70 -7.49 -29.73
C ALA A 369 19.56 -6.93 -31.17
N PRO A 370 20.15 -5.76 -31.47
CA PRO A 370 20.36 -5.31 -32.84
C PRO A 370 20.99 -6.41 -33.71
N SER A 371 20.64 -6.45 -35.00
CA SER A 371 21.04 -7.56 -35.89
C SER A 371 22.55 -7.80 -35.95
N ASP A 372 23.34 -6.74 -35.76
CA ASP A 372 24.81 -6.75 -35.70
C ASP A 372 25.37 -7.20 -34.33
N SER A 373 24.61 -7.05 -33.24
CA SER A 373 25.01 -7.46 -31.88
C SER A 373 24.42 -8.80 -31.43
N LYS A 374 23.51 -9.40 -32.20
CA LYS A 374 22.81 -10.64 -31.81
C LYS A 374 23.73 -11.79 -31.44
N LYS A 375 24.78 -12.04 -32.23
CA LYS A 375 25.76 -13.11 -31.94
C LYS A 375 26.56 -12.83 -30.67
N GLU A 376 26.84 -11.56 -30.37
CA GLU A 376 27.56 -11.18 -29.15
C GLU A 376 26.66 -11.34 -27.92
N ALA A 377 25.38 -11.02 -28.05
CA ALA A 377 24.37 -11.24 -27.02
C ALA A 377 24.19 -12.74 -26.72
N GLU A 378 24.04 -13.57 -27.76
CA GLU A 378 23.97 -15.04 -27.63
C GLU A 378 25.21 -15.59 -26.92
N LYS A 379 26.40 -15.16 -27.35
CA LYS A 379 27.66 -15.56 -26.72
C LYS A 379 27.78 -15.14 -25.26
N LEU A 380 27.29 -13.94 -24.91
CA LEU A 380 27.32 -13.44 -23.53
C LEU A 380 26.45 -14.31 -22.61
N ILE A 381 25.25 -14.69 -23.06
CA ILE A 381 24.36 -15.58 -22.29
C ILE A 381 24.96 -16.97 -22.16
N GLU A 382 25.53 -17.51 -23.24
CA GLU A 382 26.22 -18.81 -23.22
C GLU A 382 27.40 -18.80 -22.23
N GLU A 383 28.25 -17.77 -22.27
CA GLU A 383 29.39 -17.63 -21.35
C GLU A 383 28.93 -17.61 -19.88
N ILE A 384 27.87 -16.86 -19.55
CA ILE A 384 27.32 -16.84 -18.18
C ILE A 384 26.79 -18.22 -17.81
N GLY A 385 25.98 -18.85 -18.67
CA GLY A 385 25.38 -20.15 -18.41
C GLY A 385 26.41 -21.25 -18.18
N THR A 386 27.52 -21.25 -18.92
CA THR A 386 28.62 -22.22 -18.71
C THR A 386 29.34 -22.07 -17.38
N MET A 387 29.25 -20.89 -16.74
CA MET A 387 29.86 -20.63 -15.43
C MET A 387 28.93 -20.97 -14.26
N LEU A 388 27.64 -21.19 -14.51
CA LEU A 388 26.69 -21.57 -13.47
C LEU A 388 26.76 -23.07 -13.20
N PRO A 389 26.60 -23.51 -11.95
CA PRO A 389 26.50 -24.92 -11.64
C PRO A 389 25.32 -25.52 -12.42
N GLN A 390 25.59 -26.52 -13.24
CA GLN A 390 24.53 -27.26 -13.92
C GLN A 390 23.72 -28.00 -12.86
N GLU A 391 22.47 -27.60 -12.65
CA GLU A 391 21.55 -28.46 -11.90
C GLU A 391 21.47 -29.79 -12.64
N LEU A 392 21.87 -30.87 -11.95
CA LEU A 392 21.48 -32.22 -12.30
C LEU A 392 19.95 -32.24 -12.29
N GLN A 393 19.35 -32.02 -13.47
CA GLN A 393 17.91 -32.12 -13.66
C GLN A 393 17.48 -33.57 -13.33
N SER A 394 17.04 -33.78 -12.10
CA SER A 394 16.07 -34.81 -11.76
C SER A 394 15.00 -34.13 -10.92
N PHE A 395 13.90 -33.72 -11.54
CA PHE A 395 12.52 -34.03 -11.14
C PHE A 395 11.57 -33.67 -12.28
#